data_AF-A0A2V5SGG7-F1
#
_entry.id   AF-A0A2V5SGG7-F1
#
_cell.length_a   1.000
_cell.length_b   1.000
_cell.length_c   1.000
_cell.angle_alpha   90.00
_cell.angle_beta   90.00
_cell.angle_gamma   90.00
#
_symmetry.space_group_name_H-M   'P 1'
#
loop_
_entity.id
_entity.type
_entity.pdbx_description
1 polymer ?
#
loop_
_entity_poly.entity_id
_entity_poly.type
_entity_poly.pdbx_seq_one_letter_code
_entity_poly.pdbx_strand_id
1 'polypeptide(L)'
;MTNFLYDRTALLPRISLREPRRAVGKSTYEAMLAGAIFGYRGLVREILGRIVGEQFPKTRLHVVATGGYAKLIARQLPEVEAVHENLTLEGLRLVGCMNERP
;
A
#
# COMPACT_ATOMS: atom_id res chain seq x y z
N MET A 1 -1.06 10.18 -5.30
CA MET A 1 -2.47 10.41 -4.91
C MET A 1 -2.61 11.40 -3.76
N THR A 2 -1.66 11.45 -2.80
CA THR A 2 -1.64 12.44 -1.69
C THR A 2 -1.74 13.90 -2.14
N ASN A 3 -1.13 14.23 -3.28
CA ASN A 3 -1.14 15.59 -3.78
C ASN A 3 -2.35 15.92 -4.64
N PHE A 4 -3.08 14.93 -5.18
CA PHE A 4 -4.14 15.20 -6.16
C PHE A 4 -5.26 16.07 -5.59
N LEU A 5 -5.70 15.77 -4.37
CA LEU A 5 -6.72 16.57 -3.68
C LEU A 5 -6.23 18.01 -3.42
N TYR A 6 -4.97 18.17 -3.01
CA TYR A 6 -4.36 19.48 -2.82
C TYR A 6 -4.20 20.24 -4.15
N ASP A 7 -3.68 19.60 -5.19
CA ASP A 7 -3.36 20.22 -6.48
C ASP A 7 -4.61 20.56 -7.31
N ARG A 8 -5.74 19.89 -7.06
CA ARG A 8 -6.98 20.02 -7.85
C ARG A 8 -8.13 20.70 -7.12
N THR A 9 -7.88 21.26 -5.92
CA THR A 9 -8.90 22.01 -5.18
C THR A 9 -8.29 23.25 -4.53
N ALA A 10 -9.10 24.27 -4.27
CA ALA A 10 -8.60 25.58 -3.84
C ALA A 10 -8.12 25.62 -2.37
N LEU A 11 -8.72 24.81 -1.48
CA LEU A 11 -8.55 24.96 -0.02
C LEU A 11 -8.09 23.68 0.70
N LEU A 12 -7.97 22.56 0.00
CA LEU A 12 -7.50 21.33 0.66
C LEU A 12 -6.01 21.43 0.93
N PRO A 13 -5.52 21.11 2.14
CA PRO A 13 -4.10 21.21 2.48
C PRO A 13 -3.28 20.04 1.91
N ARG A 14 -1.97 20.24 1.76
CA ARG A 14 -1.03 19.13 1.56
C ARG A 14 -1.03 18.24 2.81
N ILE A 15 -1.11 16.94 2.59
CA ILE A 15 -1.04 15.94 3.66
C ILE A 15 0.19 15.05 3.49
N SER A 16 0.87 14.77 4.60
CA SER A 16 1.84 13.68 4.69
C SER A 16 1.15 12.47 5.31
N LEU A 17 1.31 11.30 4.68
CA LEU A 17 0.66 10.07 5.11
C LEU A 17 1.28 9.57 6.41
N ARG A 18 0.41 9.29 7.37
CA ARG A 18 0.70 8.69 8.67
C ARG A 18 -0.55 8.00 9.17
N GLU A 19 -0.45 7.24 10.26
CA GLU A 19 -1.63 6.61 10.81
C GLU A 19 -2.67 7.65 11.28
N PRO A 20 -3.91 7.59 10.80
CA PRO A 20 -5.02 8.37 11.35
C PRO A 20 -5.44 7.83 12.72
N ARG A 21 -5.81 8.72 13.65
CA ARG A 21 -6.30 8.33 14.99
C ARG A 21 -7.72 7.78 14.98
N ARG A 22 -8.53 8.14 13.97
CA ARG A 22 -9.95 7.78 13.86
C ARG A 22 -10.42 7.82 12.41
N ALA A 23 -11.47 7.06 12.09
CA ALA A 23 -12.09 7.03 10.76
C ALA A 23 -12.80 8.34 10.38
N VAL A 24 -13.53 8.94 11.32
CA VAL A 24 -14.25 10.20 11.09
C VAL A 24 -13.39 11.37 11.56
N GLY A 25 -12.72 12.05 10.64
CA GLY A 25 -11.94 13.25 10.95
C GLY A 25 -12.83 14.40 11.45
N LYS A 26 -12.29 15.24 12.34
CA LYS A 26 -12.96 16.47 12.83
C LYS A 26 -12.40 17.74 12.18
N SER A 27 -11.48 17.58 11.23
CA SER A 27 -10.97 18.65 10.38
C SER A 27 -10.79 18.12 8.96
N THR A 28 -10.71 19.03 7.98
CA THR A 28 -10.42 18.69 6.58
C THR A 28 -9.15 17.84 6.45
N TYR A 29 -8.09 18.21 7.19
CA TYR A 29 -6.84 17.47 7.23
C TYR A 29 -7.06 16.03 7.73
N GLU A 30 -7.75 15.86 8.85
CA GLU A 30 -8.01 14.54 9.44
C GLU A 30 -8.89 13.68 8.54
N ALA A 31 -9.91 14.27 7.92
CA ALA A 31 -10.81 13.57 7.01
C ALA A 31 -10.07 13.06 5.77
N MET A 32 -9.23 13.90 5.16
CA MET A 32 -8.38 13.51 4.03
C MET A 32 -7.38 12.42 4.40
N LEU A 33 -6.72 12.55 5.56
CA LEU A 33 -5.76 11.56 6.03
C LEU A 33 -6.42 10.19 6.28
N ALA A 34 -7.59 10.19 6.94
CA ALA A 34 -8.37 8.98 7.19
C ALA A 34 -8.84 8.34 5.88
N GLY A 35 -9.40 9.13 4.97
CA GLY A 35 -9.86 8.65 3.67
C GLY A 35 -8.73 8.04 2.84
N ALA A 36 -7.56 8.67 2.81
CA ALA A 36 -6.41 8.13 2.11
C ALA A 36 -5.97 6.78 2.70
N ILE A 37 -5.72 6.71 4.00
CA ILE A 37 -5.16 5.50 4.62
C ILE A 37 -6.16 4.34 4.64
N PHE A 38 -7.39 4.58 5.12
CA PHE A 38 -8.40 3.53 5.18
C PHE A 38 -8.91 3.13 3.80
N GLY A 39 -9.03 4.10 2.88
CA GLY A 39 -9.41 3.83 1.49
C GLY A 39 -8.40 2.93 0.79
N TYR A 40 -7.10 3.22 0.90
CA TYR A 40 -6.07 2.36 0.32
C TYR A 40 -6.02 0.97 0.94
N ARG A 41 -6.17 0.86 2.27
CA ARG A 41 -6.25 -0.46 2.92
C ARG A 41 -7.47 -1.25 2.43
N GLY A 42 -8.63 -0.61 2.31
CA GLY A 42 -9.85 -1.21 1.77
C GLY A 42 -9.67 -1.68 0.33
N LEU A 43 -9.07 -0.84 -0.53
CA LEU A 43 -8.75 -1.18 -1.91
C LEU A 43 -7.85 -2.42 -2.00
N VAL A 44 -6.77 -2.46 -1.20
CA VAL A 44 -5.86 -3.61 -1.19
C VAL A 44 -6.58 -4.88 -0.73
N ARG A 45 -7.35 -4.80 0.36
CA ARG A 45 -8.11 -5.93 0.90
C ARG A 45 -9.11 -6.49 -0.12
N GLU A 46 -9.88 -5.63 -0.76
CA GLU A 46 -10.89 -6.05 -1.75
C GLU A 46 -10.23 -6.73 -2.95
N ILE A 47 -9.18 -6.14 -3.50
CA ILE A 47 -8.47 -6.70 -4.66
C ILE A 47 -7.85 -8.06 -4.30
N LEU A 48 -7.17 -8.17 -3.15
CA LEU A 48 -6.61 -9.44 -2.69
C LEU A 48 -7.70 -10.50 -2.49
N GLY A 49 -8.82 -10.12 -1.88
CA GLY A 49 -9.96 -11.02 -1.67
C GLY A 49 -10.51 -11.58 -2.98
N ARG A 50 -10.67 -10.74 -4.01
CA ARG A 50 -11.10 -11.18 -5.34
C ARG A 50 -10.10 -12.12 -6.01
N ILE A 51 -8.82 -11.77 -6.02
CA ILE A 51 -7.77 -12.61 -6.62
C ILE A 51 -7.73 -13.98 -5.95
N VAL A 52 -7.76 -14.04 -4.62
CA VAL A 52 -7.76 -15.30 -3.87
C VAL A 52 -9.02 -16.10 -4.16
N GLY A 53 -10.19 -15.47 -4.13
CA GLY A 53 -11.46 -16.15 -4.38
C GLY A 53 -11.58 -16.74 -5.79
N GLU A 54 -11.10 -16.03 -6.80
CA GLU A 54 -11.21 -16.43 -8.21
C GLU A 54 -10.17 -17.47 -8.61
N GLN A 55 -8.93 -17.32 -8.16
CA GLN A 55 -7.80 -18.11 -8.69
C GLN A 55 -7.22 -19.11 -7.67
N PHE A 56 -7.39 -18.85 -6.37
CA PHE A 56 -6.72 -19.60 -5.30
C PHE A 56 -7.66 -19.99 -4.14
N PRO A 57 -8.90 -20.46 -4.38
CA PRO A 57 -9.94 -20.57 -3.35
C PRO A 57 -9.62 -21.57 -2.22
N LYS A 58 -8.62 -22.44 -2.42
CA LYS A 58 -8.18 -23.45 -1.44
C LYS A 58 -6.71 -23.31 -1.06
N THR A 59 -6.07 -22.21 -1.46
CA THR A 59 -4.62 -22.03 -1.31
C THR A 59 -4.36 -20.80 -0.47
N ARG A 60 -3.54 -20.96 0.57
CA ARG A 60 -3.01 -19.82 1.31
C ARG A 60 -1.88 -19.18 0.51
N LEU A 61 -2.01 -17.89 0.20
CA LEU A 61 -0.99 -17.13 -0.52
C LEU A 61 -0.05 -16.42 0.45
N HIS A 62 1.23 -16.37 0.09
CA HIS A 62 2.21 -15.48 0.71
C HIS A 62 2.13 -14.12 0.04
N VAL A 63 1.59 -13.13 0.75
CA VAL A 63 1.48 -11.76 0.25
C VAL A 63 2.63 -10.92 0.79
N VAL A 64 3.43 -10.36 -0.12
CA VAL A 64 4.57 -9.49 0.20
C VAL A 64 4.29 -8.10 -0.34
N ALA A 65 4.48 -7.07 0.48
CA ALA A 65 4.38 -5.67 0.07
C ALA A 65 5.76 -5.02 -0.09
N THR A 66 5.88 -4.05 -0.99
CA THR A 66 7.10 -3.24 -1.18
C THR A 66 6.76 -1.80 -1.50
N GLY A 67 7.75 -0.91 -1.51
CA GLY A 67 7.60 0.53 -1.77
C GLY A 67 7.48 1.40 -0.51
N GLY A 68 7.61 2.71 -0.69
CA GLY A 68 7.84 3.66 0.41
C GLY A 68 6.72 3.76 1.46
N TYR A 69 5.47 3.41 1.12
CA TYR A 69 4.36 3.39 2.06
C TYR A 69 3.92 1.98 2.49
N ALA A 70 4.64 0.94 2.06
CA ALA A 70 4.24 -0.44 2.33
C ALA A 70 4.10 -0.73 3.82
N LYS A 71 5.08 -0.34 4.64
CA LYS A 71 5.03 -0.49 6.11
C LYS A 71 3.79 0.18 6.71
N LEU A 72 3.43 1.37 6.25
CA LEU A 72 2.27 2.11 6.76
C LEU A 72 0.96 1.42 6.37
N ILE A 73 0.79 1.06 5.10
CA ILE A 73 -0.45 0.45 4.61
C ILE A 73 -0.61 -0.97 5.17
N ALA A 74 0.43 -1.79 5.15
CA ALA A 74 0.41 -3.19 5.60
C ALA A 74 0.16 -3.36 7.09
N ARG A 75 0.43 -2.35 7.93
CA ARG A 75 0.34 -2.44 9.40
C ARG A 75 -1.01 -2.96 9.95
N GLN A 76 -2.11 -2.77 9.22
CA GLN A 76 -3.45 -3.27 9.59
C GLN A 76 -4.09 -4.13 8.48
N LEU A 77 -3.25 -4.77 7.68
CA LEU A 77 -3.65 -5.73 6.66
C LEU A 77 -3.02 -7.09 7.02
N PRO A 78 -3.69 -7.93 7.83
CA PRO A 78 -3.17 -9.25 8.21
C PRO A 78 -2.96 -10.16 7.00
N GLU A 79 -3.56 -9.84 5.86
CA GLU A 79 -3.35 -10.51 4.58
C GLU A 79 -1.90 -10.36 4.10
N VAL A 80 -1.20 -9.27 4.47
CA VAL A 80 0.20 -9.00 4.10
C VAL A 80 1.13 -9.61 5.14
N GLU A 81 1.89 -10.64 4.75
CA GLU A 81 2.76 -11.37 5.67
C GLU A 81 4.13 -10.72 5.85
N ALA A 82 4.63 -10.01 4.83
CA ALA A 82 5.94 -9.36 4.89
C ALA A 82 5.99 -8.04 4.11
N VAL A 83 6.86 -7.14 4.56
CA VAL A 83 7.24 -5.93 3.81
C VAL A 83 8.70 -6.04 3.42
N HIS A 84 8.97 -6.06 2.11
CA HIS A 84 10.31 -6.21 1.55
C HIS A 84 10.74 -4.96 0.77
N GLU A 85 11.47 -4.05 1.41
CA GLU A 85 11.75 -2.71 0.86
C GLU A 85 12.62 -2.73 -0.41
N ASN A 86 13.54 -3.68 -0.50
CA ASN A 86 14.51 -3.76 -1.61
C ASN A 86 14.09 -4.76 -2.68
N LEU A 87 12.81 -5.15 -2.75
CA LEU A 87 12.34 -6.25 -3.63
C LEU A 87 12.76 -6.05 -5.09
N THR A 88 12.62 -4.83 -5.63
CA THR A 88 13.04 -4.51 -6.99
C THR A 88 14.55 -4.59 -7.17
N LEU A 89 15.33 -4.06 -6.23
CA LEU A 89 16.79 -4.07 -6.31
C LEU A 89 17.35 -5.49 -6.22
N GLU A 90 16.74 -6.34 -5.40
CA GLU A 90 17.09 -7.74 -5.34
C GLU A 90 16.78 -8.46 -6.65
N GLY A 91 15.62 -8.21 -7.24
CA GLY A 91 15.28 -8.72 -8.57
C GLY A 91 16.33 -8.31 -9.62
N LEU A 92 16.76 -7.05 -9.63
CA LEU A 92 17.81 -6.56 -10.52
C LEU A 92 19.14 -7.27 -10.29
N ARG A 93 19.54 -7.45 -9.02
CA ARG A 93 20.76 -8.20 -8.66
C ARG A 93 20.69 -9.64 -9.15
N LEU A 94 19.56 -10.33 -8.94
CA LEU A 94 19.37 -11.71 -9.36
C LEU A 94 19.49 -11.85 -10.88
N VAL A 95 18.81 -10.97 -11.64
CA VAL A 95 18.91 -10.95 -13.10
C VAL A 95 20.34 -10.66 -13.56
N GLY A 96 21.04 -9.72 -12.90
CA GLY A 96 22.45 -9.45 -13.18
C GLY A 96 23.33 -10.70 -13.01
N CYS A 97 23.26 -11.36 -11.85
CA CYS A 97 24.03 -12.58 -11.58
C CYS A 97 23.68 -13.73 -12.53
N MET A 98 22.43 -13.85 -12.98
CA MET A 98 22.02 -14.87 -13.95
C MET A 98 22.60 -14.65 -15.36
N ASN A 99 22.96 -13.41 -15.70
CA ASN A 99 23.45 -13.02 -17.02
C ASN A 99 24.93 -12.63 -17.03
N GLU A 100 25.63 -12.77 -15.89
CA GLU A 100 27.08 -12.72 -15.87
C GLU A 100 27.59 -13.87 -16.74
N ARG A 101 28.12 -13.53 -17.92
CA ARG A 101 28.89 -14.48 -18.72
C ARG A 101 30.13 -14.88 -17.92
N PRO A 102 30.56 -16.15 -18.00
CA PRO A 102 31.83 -16.56 -17.41
C PRO A 102 33.01 -15.73 -17.92
#